data_AF-A0A7S1NQY8-F1
#
_entry.id   AF-A0A7S1NQY8-F1
#
_cell.length_a   1.000
_cell.length_b   1.000
_cell.length_c   1.000
_cell.angle_alpha   90.00
_cell.angle_beta   90.00
_cell.angle_gamma   90.00
#
_symmetry.space_group_name_H-M   'P 1'
#
loop_
_entity.id
_entity.type
_entity.pdbx_description
1 polymer ?
#
loop_
_entity_poly.entity_id
_entity_poly.type
_entity_poly.pdbx_seq_one_letter_code
_entity_poly.pdbx_strand_id
1 'polypeptide(L)'
;ARDPTVQAWMALTGTEPQSLDDEIRRQVGYYFSQENLPSDTYLRKVMDESGYVPLREVASFKKMQALTTDLDRIELALRSSLEVELTEDGTKVRQAGATGPPKAIPAWEKERGMPCKYYCAGYCRYGRRCVRSHRDKEGAELER
;
A
#
# COMPACT_ATOMS: atom_id res chain seq x y z
N ALA A 1 10.20 -11.79 16.89
CA ALA A 1 9.82 -12.27 15.55
C ALA A 1 10.07 -11.13 14.56
N ARG A 2 10.71 -11.40 13.41
CA ARG A 2 10.97 -10.36 12.39
C ARG A 2 9.65 -9.86 11.80
N ASP A 3 9.52 -8.55 11.55
CA ASP A 3 8.28 -7.96 11.03
C ASP A 3 7.94 -8.58 9.65
N PRO A 4 6.67 -8.99 9.40
CA PRO A 4 6.27 -9.67 8.17
C PRO A 4 6.50 -8.83 6.90
N THR A 5 6.51 -7.50 7.00
CA THR A 5 6.87 -6.64 5.87
C THR A 5 8.37 -6.68 5.57
N VAL A 6 9.24 -6.90 6.57
CA VAL A 6 10.68 -7.11 6.34
C VAL A 6 10.90 -8.41 5.58
N GLN A 7 10.17 -9.46 5.94
CA GLN A 7 10.25 -10.76 5.27
C GLN A 7 9.77 -10.69 3.80
N ALA A 8 8.65 -9.99 3.54
CA ALA A 8 8.14 -9.80 2.19
C ALA A 8 9.13 -9.03 1.30
N TRP A 9 9.78 -7.99 1.84
CA TRP A 9 10.78 -7.21 1.10
C TRP A 9 12.07 -8.00 0.84
N MET A 10 12.60 -8.70 1.85
CA MET A 10 13.76 -9.57 1.67
C MET A 10 13.52 -10.63 0.59
N ALA A 11 12.28 -11.14 0.47
CA ALA A 11 11.91 -12.07 -0.59
C ALA A 11 11.86 -11.43 -1.99
N LEU A 12 11.63 -10.12 -2.08
CA LEU A 12 11.53 -9.37 -3.34
C LEU A 12 12.87 -8.78 -3.80
N THR A 13 13.72 -8.31 -2.88
CA THR A 13 14.97 -7.61 -3.21
C THR A 13 16.23 -8.39 -2.86
N GLY A 14 16.12 -9.49 -2.10
CA GLY A 14 17.27 -10.29 -1.66
C GLY A 14 18.25 -9.54 -0.75
N THR A 15 17.86 -8.37 -0.24
CA THR A 15 18.72 -7.45 0.54
C THR A 15 18.12 -7.24 1.93
N GLU A 16 18.91 -7.50 2.99
CA GLU A 16 18.56 -7.08 4.35
C GLU A 16 18.71 -5.55 4.45
N PRO A 17 17.76 -4.82 5.04
CA PRO A 17 17.97 -3.43 5.39
C PRO A 17 19.11 -3.36 6.41
N GLN A 18 20.27 -2.89 5.97
CA GLN A 18 21.47 -2.83 6.81
C GLN A 18 21.52 -1.55 7.65
N SER A 19 20.67 -0.56 7.33
CA SER A 19 20.61 0.74 7.99
C SER A 19 19.19 1.11 8.44
N LEU A 20 19.12 1.93 9.50
CA LEU A 20 17.88 2.53 10.00
C LEU A 20 17.13 3.31 8.92
N ASP A 21 17.88 3.92 8.01
CA ASP A 21 17.34 4.75 6.93
C ASP A 21 16.65 3.88 5.86
N ASP A 22 17.17 2.68 5.59
CA ASP A 22 16.50 1.68 4.74
C ASP A 22 15.19 1.19 5.39
N GLU A 23 15.18 0.97 6.70
CA GLU A 23 13.96 0.55 7.41
C GLU A 23 12.88 1.63 7.37
N ILE A 24 13.26 2.90 7.53
CA ILE A 24 12.36 4.06 7.39
C ILE A 24 11.79 4.10 5.98
N ARG A 25 12.65 4.07 4.96
CA ARG A 25 12.22 4.09 3.55
C ARG A 25 11.24 2.96 3.26
N ARG A 26 11.55 1.75 3.71
CA ARG A 26 10.71 0.57 3.52
C ARG A 26 9.37 0.71 4.21
N GLN A 27 9.35 1.22 5.44
CA GLN A 27 8.12 1.38 6.20
C GLN A 27 7.20 2.44 5.58
N VAL A 28 7.78 3.55 5.14
CA VAL A 28 7.04 4.62 4.44
C VAL A 28 6.58 4.15 3.05
N GLY A 29 7.45 3.48 2.28
CA GLY A 29 7.10 2.90 0.98
C GLY A 29 5.93 1.93 1.10
N TYR A 30 5.89 1.10 2.15
CA TYR A 30 4.74 0.24 2.41
C TYR A 30 3.45 1.02 2.68
N TYR A 31 3.50 2.08 3.49
CA TYR A 31 2.31 2.90 3.76
C TYR A 31 1.71 3.49 2.49
N PHE A 32 2.58 4.01 1.62
CA PHE A 32 2.22 4.61 0.32
C PHE A 32 2.11 3.59 -0.82
N SER A 33 2.21 2.28 -0.54
CA SER A 33 2.07 1.24 -1.55
C SER A 33 0.63 1.16 -2.08
N GLN A 34 0.49 0.72 -3.33
CA GLN A 34 -0.84 0.51 -3.95
C GLN A 34 -1.67 -0.56 -3.24
N GLU A 35 -1.03 -1.44 -2.45
CA GLU A 35 -1.72 -2.48 -1.70
C GLU A 35 -2.30 -1.94 -0.37
N ASN A 36 -1.56 -1.06 0.31
CA ASN A 36 -1.98 -0.50 1.60
C ASN A 36 -2.91 0.71 1.43
N LEU A 37 -2.51 1.67 0.59
CA LEU A 37 -3.12 3.00 0.51
C LEU A 37 -4.65 2.97 0.24
N PRO A 38 -5.19 2.11 -0.65
CA PRO A 38 -6.64 2.02 -0.88
C PRO A 38 -7.44 1.43 0.29
N SER A 39 -6.80 0.57 1.08
CA SER A 39 -7.40 -0.09 2.25
C SER A 39 -7.24 0.71 3.54
N ASP A 40 -6.23 1.55 3.62
CA ASP A 40 -5.90 2.35 4.79
C ASP A 40 -6.80 3.59 4.89
N THR A 41 -7.84 3.46 5.73
CA THR A 41 -8.81 4.53 5.94
C THR A 41 -8.25 5.72 6.70
N TYR A 42 -7.17 5.54 7.46
CA TYR A 42 -6.59 6.63 8.25
C TYR A 42 -5.71 7.50 7.34
N LEU A 43 -4.78 6.90 6.60
CA LEU A 43 -3.94 7.63 5.64
C LEU A 43 -4.77 8.44 4.65
N ARG A 44 -5.84 7.86 4.11
CA ARG A 44 -6.75 8.54 3.19
C ARG A 44 -7.53 9.71 3.81
N LYS A 45 -7.73 9.72 5.13
CA LYS A 45 -8.39 10.84 5.84
C LYS A 45 -7.44 12.00 6.12
N VAL A 46 -6.16 11.69 6.35
CA VAL A 46 -5.14 12.70 6.64
C VAL A 46 -4.58 13.33 5.36
N MET A 47 -4.68 12.61 4.23
CA MET A 47 -4.23 13.06 2.92
C MET A 47 -5.06 14.24 2.39
N ASP A 48 -4.38 15.22 1.79
CA ASP A 48 -5.04 16.34 1.11
C ASP A 48 -5.51 15.99 -0.30
N GLU A 49 -6.19 16.94 -0.97
CA GLU A 49 -6.72 16.76 -2.33
C GLU A 49 -5.64 16.42 -3.36
N SER A 50 -4.39 16.82 -3.10
CA SER A 50 -3.23 16.58 -3.95
C SER A 50 -2.45 15.32 -3.58
N GLY A 51 -2.89 14.57 -2.57
CA GLY A 51 -2.26 13.32 -2.17
C GLY A 51 -1.15 13.46 -1.12
N TYR A 52 -0.94 14.65 -0.54
CA TYR A 52 0.10 14.88 0.45
C TYR A 52 -0.38 14.61 1.88
N VAL A 53 0.54 14.08 2.68
CA VAL A 53 0.36 13.79 4.10
C VAL A 53 1.47 14.51 4.88
N PRO A 54 1.17 15.23 5.98
CA PRO A 54 2.20 15.84 6.80
C PRO A 54 3.16 14.80 7.39
N LEU A 55 4.47 15.09 7.38
CA LEU A 55 5.50 14.18 7.87
C LEU A 55 5.31 13.87 9.37
N ARG A 56 4.78 14.85 10.12
CA ARG A 56 4.37 14.70 11.53
C ARG A 56 3.38 13.56 11.74
N GLU A 57 2.41 13.42 10.83
CA GLU A 57 1.38 12.37 10.94
C GLU A 57 2.00 11.01 10.65
N VAL A 58 2.91 10.93 9.67
CA VAL A 58 3.66 9.70 9.37
C VAL A 58 4.54 9.28 10.56
N ALA A 59 5.23 10.23 11.19
CA ALA A 59 6.04 9.99 12.38
C ALA A 59 5.19 9.60 13.61
N SER A 60 3.89 9.90 13.62
CA SER A 60 2.98 9.51 14.71
C SER A 60 2.54 8.04 14.65
N PHE A 61 2.82 7.33 13.55
CA PHE A 61 2.42 5.93 13.41
C PHE A 61 3.21 5.01 14.32
N LYS A 62 2.52 4.06 14.94
CA LYS A 62 3.11 3.11 15.89
C LYS A 62 4.37 2.42 15.37
N LYS A 63 4.38 1.99 14.11
CA LYS A 63 5.58 1.36 13.52
C LYS A 63 6.68 2.36 13.17
N MET A 64 6.34 3.60 12.84
CA MET A 64 7.34 4.66 12.64
C MET A 64 7.97 5.09 13.95
N GLN A 65 7.16 5.34 14.98
CA GLN A 65 7.65 5.67 16.33
C GLN A 65 8.60 4.61 16.90
N ALA A 66 8.39 3.34 16.55
CA ALA A 66 9.28 2.26 16.94
C ALA A 66 10.65 2.30 16.24
N LEU A 67 10.74 2.93 15.06
CA LEU A 67 11.99 3.13 14.31
C LEU A 67 12.65 4.46 14.67
N THR A 68 11.91 5.55 14.56
CA THR A 68 12.37 6.91 14.83
C THR A 68 11.22 7.87 15.09
N THR A 69 11.49 8.92 15.85
CA THR A 69 10.58 10.07 16.03
C THR A 69 11.17 11.37 15.47
N ASP A 70 12.39 11.30 14.94
CA ASP A 70 13.12 12.42 14.37
C ASP A 70 12.67 12.69 12.94
N LEU A 71 12.07 13.88 12.73
CA LEU A 71 11.54 14.30 11.43
C LEU A 71 12.65 14.58 10.42
N ASP A 72 13.76 15.19 10.84
CA ASP A 72 14.88 15.54 9.96
C ASP A 72 15.50 14.27 9.38
N ARG A 73 15.60 13.23 10.21
CA ARG A 73 16.10 11.93 9.77
C ARG A 73 15.15 11.22 8.81
N ILE A 74 13.84 11.29 9.06
CA ILE A 74 12.83 10.74 8.14
C ILE A 74 12.93 11.46 6.79
N GLU A 75 12.98 12.79 6.80
CA GLU A 75 13.10 13.59 5.59
C GLU A 75 14.35 13.20 4.79
N LEU A 76 15.51 13.13 5.45
CA LEU A 76 16.78 12.76 4.81
C LEU A 76 16.72 11.37 4.17
N ALA A 77 16.16 10.38 4.88
CA ALA A 77 16.00 9.04 4.36
C ALA A 77 15.09 9.01 3.13
N LEU A 78 13.99 9.77 3.16
CA LEU A 78 13.00 9.81 2.08
C LEU A 78 13.45 10.61 0.85
N ARG A 79 14.36 11.59 0.99
CA ARG A 79 14.94 12.31 -0.17
C ARG A 79 15.65 11.39 -1.16
N SER A 80 16.13 10.24 -0.70
CA SER A 80 16.80 9.23 -1.52
C SER A 80 15.86 8.16 -2.10
N SER A 81 14.56 8.21 -1.76
CA SER A 81 13.55 7.24 -2.17
C SER A 81 12.94 7.59 -3.53
N LEU A 82 12.61 6.56 -4.32
CA LEU A 82 11.89 6.70 -5.60
C LEU A 82 10.39 6.46 -5.48
N GLU A 83 9.93 5.90 -4.35
CA GLU A 83 8.53 5.52 -4.15
C GLU A 83 7.66 6.67 -3.62
N VAL A 84 8.30 7.67 -3.02
CA VAL A 84 7.62 8.81 -2.41
C VAL A 84 8.29 10.13 -2.79
N GLU A 85 7.50 11.17 -2.85
CA GLU A 85 7.94 12.54 -3.13
C GLU A 85 7.72 13.40 -1.88
N LEU A 86 8.75 14.17 -1.54
CA LEU A 86 8.66 15.21 -0.52
C LEU A 86 8.36 16.56 -1.17
N THR A 87 7.69 17.41 -0.41
CA THR A 87 7.59 18.85 -0.73
C THR A 87 8.96 19.53 -0.63
N GLU A 88 9.13 20.68 -1.31
CA GLU A 88 10.39 21.45 -1.25
C GLU A 88 10.78 21.80 0.18
N ASP A 89 9.78 22.12 1.01
CA ASP A 89 9.93 22.43 2.44
C ASP A 89 10.21 21.20 3.32
N GLY A 90 10.17 19.97 2.78
CA GLY A 90 10.36 18.73 3.54
C GLY A 90 9.22 18.36 4.50
N THR A 91 8.17 19.18 4.60
CA THR A 91 7.14 19.05 5.64
C THR A 91 6.04 18.04 5.33
N LYS A 92 5.84 17.71 4.04
CA LYS A 92 4.82 16.77 3.57
C LYS A 92 5.38 15.75 2.59
N VAL A 93 4.79 14.56 2.60
CA VAL A 93 5.13 13.43 1.73
C VAL A 93 3.91 12.94 0.96
N ARG A 94 4.09 12.52 -0.29
CA ARG A 94 3.08 11.81 -1.09
C ARG A 94 3.67 10.61 -1.81
N GLN A 95 2.81 9.75 -2.36
CA GLN A 95 3.24 8.70 -3.27
C GLN A 95 3.79 9.33 -4.57
N ALA A 96 4.95 8.84 -5.05
CA ALA A 96 5.57 9.33 -6.28
C ALA A 96 4.64 9.11 -7.48
N GLY A 97 4.47 10.14 -8.31
CA GLY A 97 3.57 10.10 -9.47
C GLY A 97 2.06 10.07 -9.16
N ALA A 98 1.64 10.17 -7.90
CA ALA A 98 0.22 10.25 -7.57
C ALA A 98 -0.33 11.67 -7.78
N THR A 99 -1.52 11.76 -8.38
CA THR A 99 -2.24 13.03 -8.63
C THR A 99 -3.37 13.29 -7.63
N GLY A 100 -3.41 12.54 -6.52
CA GLY A 100 -4.43 12.66 -5.49
C GLY A 100 -4.59 11.36 -4.68
N PRO A 101 -5.51 11.32 -3.70
CA PRO A 101 -5.78 10.14 -2.90
C PRO A 101 -6.31 8.98 -3.75
N PRO A 102 -5.86 7.73 -3.50
CA PRO A 102 -6.41 6.59 -4.21
C PRO A 102 -7.89 6.40 -3.88
N LYS A 103 -8.64 5.90 -4.87
CA LYS A 103 -10.03 5.51 -4.68
C LYS A 103 -10.08 4.38 -3.65
N ALA A 104 -11.05 4.45 -2.73
CA ALA A 104 -11.32 3.36 -1.81
C ALA A 104 -11.57 2.07 -2.61
N ILE A 105 -11.01 0.95 -2.17
CA ILE A 105 -11.54 -0.34 -2.60
C ILE A 105 -12.96 -0.43 -2.02
N PRO A 106 -14.01 -0.55 -2.85
CA PRO A 106 -15.37 -0.70 -2.37
C PRO A 106 -15.48 -1.94 -1.48
N ALA A 107 -16.39 -1.91 -0.49
CA ALA A 107 -16.62 -3.04 0.40
C ALA A 107 -16.87 -4.35 -0.39
N TRP A 108 -17.61 -4.27 -1.50
CA TRP A 108 -17.90 -5.41 -2.36
C TRP A 108 -16.65 -6.03 -3.01
N GLU A 109 -15.57 -5.27 -3.23
CA GLU A 109 -14.36 -5.75 -3.88
C GLU A 109 -13.42 -6.46 -2.90
N LYS A 110 -13.46 -6.10 -1.60
CA LYS A 110 -12.75 -6.86 -0.53
C LYS A 110 -13.38 -8.23 -0.26
N GLU A 111 -14.68 -8.38 -0.51
CA GLU A 111 -15.44 -9.61 -0.25
C GLU A 111 -15.49 -10.58 -1.43
N ARG A 112 -15.26 -10.08 -2.66
CA ARG A 112 -15.17 -10.91 -3.85
C ARG A 112 -13.76 -11.52 -3.87
N GLY A 113 -13.64 -12.78 -3.43
CA GLY A 113 -12.39 -13.53 -3.54
C GLY A 113 -11.73 -13.37 -4.92
N MET A 114 -10.40 -13.50 -4.99
CA MET A 114 -9.62 -13.14 -6.18
C MET A 114 -10.26 -13.66 -7.48
N PRO A 115 -10.62 -12.77 -8.44
CA PRO A 115 -11.42 -13.15 -9.60
C PRO A 115 -10.66 -14.17 -10.45
N CYS A 116 -11.38 -15.17 -10.93
CA CYS A 116 -10.81 -16.15 -11.82
C CYS A 116 -10.55 -15.51 -13.18
N LYS A 117 -9.26 -15.24 -13.47
CA LYS A 117 -8.82 -14.74 -14.78
C LYS A 117 -9.33 -15.57 -15.96
N TYR A 118 -9.58 -16.87 -15.75
CA TYR A 118 -10.08 -17.78 -16.77
C TYR A 118 -11.60 -17.69 -16.97
N TYR A 119 -12.36 -17.25 -15.96
CA TYR A 119 -13.82 -17.15 -16.03
C TYR A 119 -14.27 -15.87 -16.74
N CYS A 120 -13.68 -14.72 -16.42
CA CYS A 120 -14.02 -13.44 -17.06
C CYS A 120 -13.82 -13.42 -18.58
N ALA A 121 -13.02 -14.35 -19.11
CA ALA A 121 -12.77 -14.50 -20.53
C ALA A 121 -13.35 -15.80 -21.12
N GLY A 122 -14.21 -16.50 -20.36
CA GLY A 122 -15.07 -17.57 -20.88
C GLY A 122 -14.44 -18.97 -20.97
N TYR A 123 -13.24 -19.18 -20.43
CA TYR A 123 -12.48 -20.43 -20.61
C TYR A 123 -12.14 -21.17 -19.31
N CYS A 124 -12.79 -20.85 -18.18
CA CYS A 124 -12.55 -21.58 -16.93
C CYS A 124 -13.14 -22.98 -16.96
N ARG A 125 -12.26 -24.00 -17.04
CA ARG A 125 -12.64 -25.42 -17.07
C ARG A 125 -13.17 -25.98 -15.73
N TYR A 126 -12.99 -25.24 -14.62
CA TYR A 126 -13.34 -25.72 -13.29
C TYR A 126 -14.75 -25.33 -12.83
N GLY A 127 -15.44 -24.42 -13.54
CA GLY A 127 -16.80 -24.00 -13.21
C GLY A 127 -16.97 -23.64 -11.73
N ARG A 128 -18.03 -24.15 -11.08
CA ARG A 128 -18.32 -23.93 -9.64
C ARG A 128 -17.31 -24.58 -8.68
N ARG A 129 -16.41 -25.44 -9.17
CA ARG A 129 -15.33 -26.08 -8.38
C ARG A 129 -14.03 -25.27 -8.41
N CYS A 130 -14.00 -24.11 -9.07
CA CYS A 130 -12.82 -23.26 -9.07
C CYS A 130 -12.61 -22.62 -7.69
N VAL A 131 -11.37 -22.66 -7.20
CA VAL A 131 -10.96 -22.00 -5.94
C VAL A 131 -10.94 -20.47 -6.03
N ARG A 132 -11.14 -19.91 -7.23
CA ARG A 132 -11.15 -18.47 -7.51
C ARG A 132 -12.58 -18.01 -7.80
N SER A 133 -12.88 -16.74 -7.54
CA SER A 133 -14.25 -16.23 -7.66
C SER A 133 -14.72 -16.19 -9.11
N HIS A 134 -15.91 -16.76 -9.35
CA HIS A 134 -16.65 -16.72 -10.62
C HIS A 134 -17.91 -15.85 -10.51
N ARG A 135 -17.90 -14.82 -9.66
CA ARG A 135 -18.96 -13.82 -9.63
C ARG A 135 -18.80 -12.87 -10.81
N ASP A 136 -19.90 -12.48 -11.46
CA ASP A 136 -19.89 -11.48 -12.53
C ASP A 136 -19.62 -10.06 -11.98
N LYS A 137 -19.49 -9.07 -12.87
CA LYS A 137 -19.16 -7.67 -12.50
C LYS A 137 -20.20 -7.07 -11.53
N GLU A 138 -21.44 -7.57 -11.55
CA GLU A 138 -22.56 -7.08 -10.75
C GLU A 138 -22.77 -7.87 -9.44
N GLY A 139 -22.18 -9.07 -9.33
CA GLY A 139 -22.27 -9.92 -8.14
C GLY A 139 -23.46 -10.86 -8.12
N ALA A 140 -24.13 -11.08 -9.25
CA ALA A 140 -25.20 -12.05 -9.36
C ALA A 140 -24.62 -13.48 -9.41
N GLU A 141 -25.22 -14.36 -8.60
CA GLU A 141 -24.97 -15.80 -8.72
C GLU A 141 -25.67 -16.27 -9.99
N LEU A 142 -24.90 -16.71 -11.00
CA LEU A 142 -25.48 -17.23 -12.23
C LEU A 142 -26.09 -18.60 -11.93
N GLU A 143 -27.36 -18.64 -11.55
CA GLU A 143 -28.14 -19.89 -11.50
C GLU A 143 -28.30 -20.43 -12.92
N ARG A 144 -27.51 -21.46 -13.26
CA ARG A 144 -27.84 -22.49 -14.23
C ARG A 144 -27.03 -23.76 -13.94
#